data_AF-A0A847CN80-F1
#
_entry.id   AF-A0A847CN80-F1
#
_cell.length_a   1.000
_cell.length_b   1.000
_cell.length_c   1.000
_cell.angle_alpha   90.00
_cell.angle_beta   90.00
_cell.angle_gamma   90.00
#
_symmetry.space_group_name_H-M   'P 1'
#
loop_
_entity.id
_entity.type
_entity.pdbx_description
1 polymer ?
#
loop_
_entity_poly.entity_id
_entity_poly.type
_entity_poly.pdbx_seq_one_letter_code
_entity_poly.pdbx_strand_id
1 'polypeptide(L)'
;MSRTMGTELCAALRQIAGEGTWDSTAGRQALDVLARQARITIRSSGLRPDYYPGLVDELVSEAWVFIDKTGPQAIAEHRSALGLIHVAMKRSAFRAVTAQQFLTDVSKASHESRLSETAGGMAPTRFSPPDAPCLATPNATTLDQDLRRAAVHKAVTTLISALVTRGMDHERATRVVGRAWEIMEMYSRASNKLHTVAYTDNELCRDLARKQIKALIDLMSGPRATPPGTSALARVIEAELRQQPIDLEEATVTAPRDLVVLAQYQPPEAQRQAA
;
A
#
# COMPACT_ATOMS: atom_id res chain seq x y z
N MET A 1 7.12 25.09 -3.45
CA MET A 1 5.70 24.84 -3.11
C MET A 1 5.52 24.15 -1.75
N SER A 2 6.21 23.04 -1.45
CA SER A 2 6.00 22.29 -0.19
C SER A 2 6.28 23.07 1.12
N ARG A 3 7.28 23.98 1.15
CA ARG A 3 7.57 24.76 2.37
C ARG A 3 6.48 25.79 2.71
N THR A 4 5.94 26.48 1.70
CA THR A 4 4.93 27.53 1.87
C THR A 4 3.60 26.97 2.38
N MET A 5 3.14 25.84 1.81
CA MET A 5 1.95 25.14 2.31
C MET A 5 2.15 24.64 3.74
N GLY A 6 3.37 24.23 4.12
CA GLY A 6 3.67 23.75 5.46
C GLY A 6 3.57 24.86 6.50
N THR A 7 4.09 26.04 6.16
CA THR A 7 3.99 27.22 7.03
C THR A 7 2.55 27.73 7.14
N GLU A 8 1.78 27.73 6.04
CA GLU A 8 0.36 28.09 6.03
C GLU A 8 -0.46 27.17 6.95
N LEU A 9 -0.26 25.86 6.82
CA LEU A 9 -0.96 24.88 7.64
C LEU A 9 -0.62 25.02 9.13
N CYS A 10 0.67 25.13 9.48
CA CYS A 10 1.07 25.31 10.88
C CYS A 10 0.49 26.59 11.49
N ALA A 11 0.41 27.68 10.73
CA ALA A 11 -0.20 28.93 11.19
C ALA A 11 -1.70 28.75 11.47
N ALA A 12 -2.43 28.13 10.54
CA ALA A 12 -3.85 27.85 10.68
C ALA A 12 -4.14 26.91 11.87
N LEU A 13 -3.36 25.83 12.04
CA LEU A 13 -3.53 24.88 13.13
C LEU A 13 -3.27 25.48 14.52
N ARG A 14 -2.34 26.44 14.65
CA ARG A 14 -2.10 27.16 15.91
C ARG A 14 -3.28 28.07 16.27
N GLN A 15 -3.91 28.69 15.28
CA GLN A 15 -5.10 29.52 15.50
C GLN A 15 -6.31 28.66 15.89
N ILE A 16 -6.46 27.48 15.29
CA ILE A 16 -7.49 26.50 15.67
C ILE A 16 -7.25 26.00 17.11
N ALA A 17 -6.01 25.73 17.50
CA ALA A 17 -5.68 25.26 18.85
C ALA A 17 -5.96 26.28 19.96
N GLY A 18 -5.86 27.59 19.65
CA GLY A 18 -6.07 28.65 20.64
C GLY A 18 -7.55 28.87 20.96
N GLU A 19 -8.35 29.26 19.97
CA GLU A 19 -9.76 29.67 20.16
C GLU A 19 -10.64 29.38 18.92
N GLY A 20 -10.09 28.76 17.88
CA GLY A 20 -10.75 28.59 16.60
C GLY A 20 -11.50 27.26 16.45
N THR A 21 -12.69 27.28 15.87
CA THR A 21 -13.35 26.05 15.38
C THR A 21 -12.90 25.73 13.95
N TRP A 22 -13.17 24.50 13.50
CA TRP A 22 -12.97 24.13 12.09
C TRP A 22 -13.82 24.95 11.11
N ASP A 23 -14.90 25.59 11.59
CA ASP A 23 -15.75 26.50 10.79
C ASP A 23 -15.19 27.92 10.68
N SER A 24 -14.18 28.27 11.48
CA SER A 24 -13.52 29.57 11.48
C SER A 24 -12.72 29.82 10.18
N THR A 25 -12.31 31.07 9.97
CA THR A 25 -11.41 31.43 8.86
C THR A 25 -10.12 30.60 8.87
N ALA A 26 -9.56 30.33 10.04
CA ALA A 26 -8.38 29.48 10.20
C ALA A 26 -8.68 28.01 9.83
N GLY A 27 -9.84 27.50 10.25
CA GLY A 27 -10.33 26.17 9.86
C GLY A 27 -10.46 26.00 8.35
N ARG A 28 -11.08 26.97 7.68
CA ARG A 28 -11.20 26.99 6.20
C ARG A 28 -9.83 27.04 5.52
N GLN A 29 -8.91 27.86 6.01
CA GLN A 29 -7.53 27.91 5.48
C GLN A 29 -6.80 26.58 5.64
N ALA A 30 -6.96 25.91 6.79
CA ALA A 30 -6.40 24.59 6.99
C ALA A 30 -6.99 23.59 5.98
N LEU A 31 -8.32 23.53 5.84
CA LEU A 31 -9.01 22.67 4.88
C LEU A 31 -8.57 22.93 3.43
N ASP A 32 -8.36 24.19 3.04
CA ASP A 32 -7.85 24.54 1.71
C ASP A 32 -6.43 24.01 1.46
N VAL A 33 -5.55 24.10 2.46
CA VAL A 33 -4.20 23.53 2.37
C VAL A 33 -4.27 22.00 2.30
N LEU A 34 -5.13 21.37 3.10
CA LEU A 34 -5.37 19.92 3.04
C LEU A 34 -5.91 19.50 1.68
N ALA A 35 -6.86 20.22 1.10
CA ALA A 35 -7.42 19.93 -0.22
C ALA A 35 -6.36 20.06 -1.33
N ARG A 36 -5.49 21.09 -1.25
CA ARG A 36 -4.33 21.19 -2.15
C ARG A 36 -3.39 20.00 -1.99
N GLN A 37 -3.12 19.59 -0.76
CA GLN A 37 -2.25 18.44 -0.48
C GLN A 37 -2.88 17.12 -0.97
N ALA A 38 -4.17 16.90 -0.76
CA ALA A 38 -4.91 15.75 -1.23
C ALA A 38 -4.84 15.63 -2.77
N ARG A 39 -5.04 16.72 -3.51
CA ARG A 39 -4.88 16.74 -4.98
C ARG A 39 -3.46 16.42 -5.44
N ILE A 40 -2.44 16.80 -4.67
CA ILE A 40 -1.04 16.41 -4.94
C ILE A 40 -0.86 14.91 -4.67
N THR A 41 -1.39 14.42 -3.56
CA THR A 41 -1.32 13.00 -3.17
C THR A 41 -1.99 12.12 -4.23
N ILE A 42 -3.23 12.43 -4.65
CA ILE A 42 -3.97 11.72 -5.70
C ILE A 42 -3.15 11.66 -7.00
N ARG A 43 -2.63 12.81 -7.47
CA ARG A 43 -1.79 12.87 -8.68
C ARG A 43 -0.51 12.04 -8.55
N SER A 44 0.16 12.11 -7.39
CA SER A 44 1.38 11.35 -7.14
C SER A 44 1.17 9.84 -7.05
N SER A 45 -0.06 9.42 -6.70
CA SER A 45 -0.47 8.01 -6.66
C SER A 45 -0.91 7.46 -8.03
N GLY A 46 -0.83 8.28 -9.10
CA GLY A 46 -1.26 7.86 -10.45
C GLY A 46 -2.80 7.80 -10.61
N LEU A 47 -3.56 8.26 -9.62
CA LEU A 47 -5.01 8.34 -9.70
C LEU A 47 -5.40 9.61 -10.45
N ARG A 48 -6.41 9.51 -11.31
CA ARG A 48 -7.02 10.68 -11.95
C ARG A 48 -8.09 11.23 -11.01
N PRO A 49 -7.97 12.48 -10.52
CA PRO A 49 -8.97 13.08 -9.63
C PRO A 49 -10.38 13.07 -10.23
N ASP A 50 -10.48 13.20 -11.55
CA ASP A 50 -11.74 13.29 -12.29
C ASP A 50 -12.53 11.96 -12.32
N TYR A 51 -11.88 10.83 -12.03
CA TYR A 51 -12.53 9.52 -11.96
C TYR A 51 -13.16 9.26 -10.59
N TYR A 52 -12.87 10.09 -9.58
CA TYR A 52 -13.28 9.88 -8.19
C TYR A 52 -13.85 11.17 -7.59
N PRO A 53 -15.08 11.54 -7.98
CA PRO A 53 -15.77 12.67 -7.36
C PRO A 53 -15.92 12.38 -5.86
N GLY A 54 -15.30 13.22 -5.03
CA GLY A 54 -15.32 13.10 -3.56
C GLY A 54 -14.03 12.56 -2.92
N LEU A 55 -13.09 11.98 -3.67
CA LEU A 55 -11.85 11.44 -3.08
C LEU A 55 -10.98 12.54 -2.43
N VAL A 56 -11.00 13.75 -2.99
CA VAL A 56 -10.33 14.90 -2.35
C VAL A 56 -10.93 15.17 -0.97
N ASP A 57 -12.26 15.14 -0.86
CA ASP A 57 -12.97 15.43 0.39
C ASP A 57 -12.80 14.30 1.41
N GLU A 58 -12.76 13.04 0.97
CA GLU A 58 -12.43 11.89 1.82
C GLU A 58 -11.02 12.01 2.41
N LEU A 59 -10.02 12.36 1.59
CA LEU A 59 -8.64 12.54 2.07
C LEU A 59 -8.50 13.74 3.00
N VAL A 60 -9.25 14.81 2.75
CA VAL A 60 -9.32 15.97 3.64
C VAL A 60 -9.97 15.58 4.96
N SER A 61 -11.06 14.82 4.94
CA SER A 61 -11.74 14.31 6.14
C SER A 61 -10.85 13.40 6.96
N GLU A 62 -10.09 12.51 6.31
CA GLU A 62 -9.13 11.62 6.97
C GLU A 62 -7.97 12.39 7.63
N ALA A 63 -7.43 13.37 6.92
CA ALA A 63 -6.42 14.26 7.50
C ALA A 63 -6.98 15.08 8.66
N TRP A 64 -8.22 15.53 8.55
CA TRP A 64 -8.92 16.23 9.63
C TRP A 64 -9.06 15.34 10.87
N VAL A 65 -9.58 14.12 10.72
CA VAL A 65 -9.70 13.14 11.83
C VAL A 65 -8.34 12.84 12.45
N PHE A 66 -7.28 12.72 11.64
CA PHE A 66 -5.93 12.52 12.15
C PHE A 66 -5.45 13.73 12.97
N ILE A 67 -5.67 14.95 12.49
CA ILE A 67 -5.29 16.18 13.19
C ILE A 67 -6.08 16.30 14.50
N ASP A 68 -7.38 16.04 14.46
CA ASP A 68 -8.28 16.14 15.61
C ASP A 68 -7.87 15.17 16.72
N LYS A 69 -7.59 13.90 16.37
CA LYS A 69 -7.09 12.88 17.30
C LYS A 69 -5.70 13.18 17.86
N THR A 70 -4.82 13.78 17.05
CA THR A 70 -3.43 14.06 17.46
C THR A 70 -3.31 15.37 18.22
N GLY A 71 -4.28 16.27 18.06
CA GLY A 71 -4.22 17.65 18.55
C GLY A 71 -3.62 18.59 17.49
N PRO A 72 -4.34 19.66 17.10
CA PRO A 72 -3.86 20.66 16.13
C PRO A 72 -2.50 21.26 16.49
N GLN A 73 -2.27 21.51 17.79
CA GLN A 73 -1.02 22.10 18.29
C GLN A 73 0.16 21.14 18.14
N ALA A 74 0.00 19.86 18.50
CA ALA A 74 1.04 18.85 18.37
C ALA A 74 1.48 18.67 16.90
N ILE A 75 0.52 18.73 15.98
CA ILE A 75 0.83 18.70 14.54
C ILE A 75 1.58 19.96 14.11
N ALA A 76 1.19 21.15 14.60
CA ALA A 76 1.81 22.41 14.23
C ALA A 76 3.25 22.59 14.76
N GLU A 77 3.59 21.90 15.84
CA GLU A 77 4.95 21.87 16.44
C GLU A 77 5.85 20.83 15.77
N HIS A 78 5.29 19.90 14.98
CA HIS A 78 6.07 18.90 14.29
C HIS A 78 6.94 19.49 13.17
N ARG A 79 8.20 19.04 13.09
CA ARG A 79 9.20 19.48 12.09
C ARG A 79 8.71 19.38 10.65
N SER A 80 7.80 18.44 10.37
CA SER A 80 7.14 18.30 9.08
C SER A 80 5.66 17.94 9.27
N ALA A 81 4.85 18.92 9.66
CA ALA A 81 3.40 18.77 9.78
C ALA A 81 2.76 18.21 8.50
N LEU A 82 3.10 18.81 7.35
CA LEU A 82 2.67 18.32 6.04
C LEU A 82 3.17 16.92 5.72
N GLY A 83 4.36 16.53 6.17
CA GLY A 83 4.88 15.19 5.96
C GLY A 83 4.02 14.13 6.67
N LEU A 84 3.61 14.39 7.91
CA LEU A 84 2.72 13.51 8.67
C LEU A 84 1.34 13.39 8.01
N ILE A 85 0.76 14.53 7.64
CA ILE A 85 -0.56 14.57 6.99
C ILE A 85 -0.51 13.91 5.62
N HIS A 86 0.56 14.14 4.85
CA HIS A 86 0.76 13.46 3.58
C HIS A 86 0.80 11.94 3.75
N VAL A 87 1.48 11.44 4.79
CA VAL A 87 1.51 10.00 5.09
C VAL A 87 0.12 9.48 5.47
N ALA A 88 -0.63 10.20 6.31
CA ALA A 88 -2.00 9.84 6.67
C ALA A 88 -2.91 9.78 5.43
N MET A 89 -2.92 10.84 4.62
CA MET A 89 -3.68 10.90 3.37
C MET A 89 -3.25 9.81 2.38
N LYS A 90 -1.95 9.50 2.27
CA LYS A 90 -1.47 8.45 1.35
C LYS A 90 -1.99 7.07 1.77
N ARG A 91 -2.05 6.78 3.08
CA ARG A 91 -2.63 5.53 3.61
C ARG A 91 -4.12 5.43 3.28
N SER A 92 -4.88 6.51 3.48
CA SER A 92 -6.32 6.50 3.19
C SER A 92 -6.63 6.48 1.69
N ALA A 93 -5.84 7.20 0.88
CA ALA A 93 -5.94 7.15 -0.59
C ALA A 93 -5.70 5.74 -1.12
N PHE A 94 -4.73 5.04 -0.54
CA PHE A 94 -4.46 3.65 -0.91
C PHE A 94 -5.62 2.72 -0.55
N ARG A 95 -6.17 2.83 0.67
CA ARG A 95 -7.32 2.03 1.10
C ARG A 95 -8.57 2.28 0.25
N ALA A 96 -8.85 3.53 -0.11
CA ALA A 96 -9.96 3.88 -0.99
C ALA A 96 -9.80 3.25 -2.39
N VAL A 97 -8.58 3.27 -2.93
CA VAL A 97 -8.26 2.62 -4.21
C VAL A 97 -8.42 1.11 -4.14
N THR A 98 -7.91 0.45 -3.09
CA THR A 98 -8.03 -1.00 -2.92
C THR A 98 -9.49 -1.43 -2.70
N ALA A 99 -10.23 -0.69 -1.87
CA ALA A 99 -11.64 -0.99 -1.58
C ALA A 99 -12.53 -0.78 -2.80
N GLN A 100 -12.30 0.26 -3.62
CA GLN A 100 -13.07 0.45 -4.84
C GLN A 100 -12.65 -0.48 -5.96
N GLN A 101 -11.36 -0.81 -6.13
CA GLN A 101 -10.94 -1.85 -7.07
C GLN A 101 -11.64 -3.17 -6.78
N PHE A 102 -11.78 -3.54 -5.51
CA PHE A 102 -12.57 -4.70 -5.11
C PHE A 102 -14.05 -4.59 -5.56
N LEU A 103 -14.69 -3.42 -5.42
CA LEU A 103 -16.08 -3.21 -5.85
C LEU A 103 -16.26 -3.20 -7.37
N THR A 104 -15.35 -2.58 -8.13
CA THR A 104 -15.39 -2.62 -9.60
C THR A 104 -15.08 -4.01 -10.14
N ASP A 105 -14.17 -4.75 -9.51
CA ASP A 105 -13.81 -6.12 -9.91
C ASP A 105 -14.96 -7.10 -9.61
N VAL A 106 -15.68 -6.93 -8.49
CA VAL A 106 -16.90 -7.71 -8.18
C VAL A 106 -18.03 -7.38 -9.16
N SER A 107 -18.23 -6.11 -9.52
CA SER A 107 -19.28 -5.69 -10.45
C SER A 107 -18.99 -6.17 -11.89
N LYS A 108 -17.72 -6.13 -12.32
CA LYS A 108 -17.28 -6.70 -13.60
C LYS A 108 -17.39 -8.23 -13.63
N ALA A 109 -16.92 -8.92 -12.59
CA ALA A 109 -17.05 -10.37 -12.48
C ALA A 109 -18.52 -10.82 -12.48
N SER A 110 -19.41 -10.07 -11.83
CA SER A 110 -20.85 -10.32 -11.85
C SER A 110 -21.48 -10.06 -13.23
N HIS A 111 -21.02 -9.04 -13.96
CA HIS A 111 -21.49 -8.74 -15.30
C HIS A 111 -20.97 -9.75 -16.35
N GLU A 112 -19.71 -10.17 -16.24
CA GLU A 112 -19.08 -11.17 -17.11
C GLU A 112 -19.68 -12.57 -16.88
N SER A 113 -19.99 -12.93 -15.62
CA SER A 113 -20.73 -14.15 -15.30
C SER A 113 -22.11 -14.20 -15.95
N ARG A 114 -22.85 -13.07 -15.97
CA ARG A 114 -24.15 -12.98 -16.64
C ARG A 114 -24.07 -13.07 -18.17
N LEU A 115 -23.01 -12.53 -18.77
CA LEU A 115 -22.78 -12.60 -20.21
C LEU A 115 -22.31 -14.00 -20.65
N SER A 116 -21.56 -14.70 -19.79
CA SER A 116 -21.10 -16.07 -20.07
C SER A 116 -22.22 -17.11 -19.92
N GLU A 117 -23.25 -16.85 -19.10
CA GLU A 117 -24.45 -17.69 -19.01
C GLU A 117 -25.41 -17.51 -20.19
N THR A 118 -25.35 -16.37 -20.89
CA THR A 118 -26.18 -16.10 -22.08
C THR A 118 -25.48 -16.42 -23.41
N ALA A 119 -24.15 -16.46 -23.45
CA ALA A 119 -23.37 -16.77 -24.66
C ALA A 119 -22.97 -18.25 -24.72
N GLY A 120 -23.96 -19.13 -24.93
CA GLY A 120 -23.72 -20.49 -25.38
C GLY A 120 -23.08 -20.50 -26.77
N GLY A 121 -21.79 -20.84 -26.82
CA GLY A 121 -21.07 -21.39 -27.97
C GLY A 121 -21.21 -20.69 -29.33
N MET A 122 -20.20 -19.91 -29.73
CA MET A 122 -19.76 -19.86 -31.14
C MET A 122 -18.35 -19.28 -31.25
N ALA A 123 -17.48 -20.02 -31.94
CA ALA A 123 -16.12 -19.62 -32.27
C ALA A 123 -16.12 -18.39 -33.22
N PRO A 124 -15.12 -17.49 -33.15
CA PRO A 124 -15.14 -16.27 -33.94
C PRO A 124 -14.70 -16.56 -35.39
N THR A 125 -15.65 -16.53 -36.32
CA THR A 125 -15.37 -16.42 -37.75
C THR A 125 -14.99 -14.99 -38.13
N ARG A 126 -13.93 -14.93 -38.92
CA ARG A 126 -13.18 -13.78 -39.42
C ARG A 126 -13.96 -12.99 -40.47
N PHE A 127 -14.97 -12.19 -40.12
CA PHE A 127 -15.51 -11.13 -41.00
C PHE A 127 -16.22 -10.06 -40.15
N SER A 128 -15.71 -8.82 -40.20
CA SER A 128 -16.37 -7.63 -39.64
C SER A 128 -17.16 -6.89 -40.72
N PRO A 129 -18.36 -6.34 -40.42
CA PRO A 129 -18.90 -5.15 -41.06
C PRO A 129 -18.57 -3.88 -40.25
N PRO A 130 -18.53 -2.69 -40.89
CA PRO A 130 -18.36 -1.41 -40.22
C PRO A 130 -19.68 -0.96 -39.58
N ASP A 131 -19.60 -0.10 -38.56
CA ASP A 131 -20.72 0.52 -37.82
C ASP A 131 -21.23 -0.20 -36.56
N ALA A 132 -20.31 -0.60 -35.68
CA ALA A 132 -20.61 -0.85 -34.27
C ALA A 132 -19.85 0.16 -33.38
N PRO A 133 -20.48 0.72 -32.32
CA PRO A 133 -19.81 1.62 -31.38
C PRO A 133 -18.62 0.89 -30.78
N CYS A 134 -17.48 1.59 -30.80
CA CYS A 134 -16.16 1.13 -30.41
C CYS A 134 -16.22 0.35 -29.08
N LEU A 135 -16.18 -0.98 -29.16
CA LEU A 135 -15.79 -1.80 -28.03
C LEU A 135 -14.40 -1.33 -27.62
N ALA A 136 -14.30 -0.75 -26.43
CA ALA A 136 -13.02 -0.40 -25.83
C ALA A 136 -12.19 -1.68 -25.74
N THR A 137 -11.22 -1.81 -26.65
CA THR A 137 -10.14 -2.77 -26.50
C THR A 137 -9.52 -2.53 -25.13
N PRO A 138 -9.39 -3.54 -24.26
CA PRO A 138 -8.62 -3.38 -23.04
C PRO A 138 -7.22 -2.95 -23.48
N ASN A 139 -6.83 -1.73 -23.11
CA ASN A 139 -5.51 -1.22 -23.45
C ASN A 139 -4.49 -2.25 -22.97
N ALA A 140 -3.50 -2.59 -23.81
CA ALA A 140 -2.47 -3.58 -23.49
C ALA A 140 -1.76 -3.28 -22.13
N THR A 141 -1.77 -2.02 -21.70
CA THR A 141 -1.32 -1.53 -20.39
C THR A 141 -2.19 -1.96 -19.21
N THR A 142 -3.51 -2.11 -19.39
CA THR A 142 -4.42 -2.60 -18.34
C THR A 142 -4.25 -4.09 -18.10
N LEU A 143 -4.17 -4.89 -19.18
CA LEU A 143 -3.96 -6.34 -19.08
C LEU A 143 -2.61 -6.68 -18.43
N ASP A 144 -1.54 -5.95 -18.78
CA ASP A 144 -0.21 -6.13 -18.20
C ASP A 144 -0.17 -5.72 -16.71
N GLN A 145 -0.94 -4.70 -16.32
CA GLN A 145 -1.11 -4.31 -14.92
C GLN A 145 -1.89 -5.34 -14.10
N ASP A 146 -2.96 -5.91 -14.67
CA ASP A 146 -3.79 -6.90 -14.00
C ASP A 146 -3.04 -8.22 -13.81
N LEU A 147 -2.28 -8.67 -14.82
CA LEU A 147 -1.39 -9.84 -14.71
C LEU A 147 -0.32 -9.62 -13.63
N ARG A 148 0.27 -8.43 -13.59
CA ARG A 148 1.26 -8.07 -12.56
C ARG A 148 0.63 -8.02 -11.17
N ARG A 149 -0.60 -7.52 -11.04
CA ARG A 149 -1.33 -7.49 -9.77
C ARG A 149 -1.65 -8.90 -9.28
N ALA A 150 -2.11 -9.78 -10.17
CA ALA A 150 -2.37 -11.19 -9.85
C ALA A 150 -1.08 -11.91 -9.40
N ALA A 151 0.03 -11.68 -10.11
CA ALA A 151 1.33 -12.25 -9.75
C ALA A 151 1.82 -11.78 -8.38
N VAL A 152 1.66 -10.49 -8.06
CA VAL A 152 1.97 -9.92 -6.75
C VAL A 152 1.12 -10.56 -5.65
N HIS A 153 -0.20 -10.64 -5.86
CA HIS A 153 -1.12 -11.23 -4.89
C HIS A 153 -0.75 -12.69 -4.58
N LYS A 154 -0.46 -13.47 -5.63
CA LYS A 154 -0.03 -14.85 -5.48
C LYS A 154 1.29 -14.96 -4.72
N ALA A 155 2.29 -14.13 -5.06
CA ALA A 155 3.58 -14.13 -4.37
C ALA A 155 3.47 -13.78 -2.89
N VAL A 156 2.61 -12.80 -2.54
CA VAL A 156 2.32 -12.44 -1.13
C VAL A 156 1.62 -13.60 -0.41
N THR A 157 0.66 -14.24 -1.07
CA THR A 157 -0.04 -15.42 -0.52
C THR A 157 0.94 -16.58 -0.29
N THR A 158 1.86 -16.83 -1.22
CA THR A 158 2.93 -17.84 -1.07
C THR A 158 3.82 -17.53 0.12
N LEU A 159 4.21 -16.27 0.33
CA LEU A 159 4.98 -15.86 1.52
C LEU A 159 4.21 -16.11 2.81
N ILE A 160 2.92 -15.75 2.88
CA ILE A 160 2.08 -16.01 4.05
C ILE A 160 2.01 -17.52 4.31
N SER A 161 1.71 -18.34 3.30
CA SER A 161 1.67 -19.79 3.42
C SER A 161 3.01 -20.37 3.89
N ALA A 162 4.13 -19.88 3.36
CA ALA A 162 5.47 -20.34 3.78
C ALA A 162 5.79 -20.01 5.25
N LEU A 163 5.28 -18.88 5.76
CA LEU A 163 5.39 -18.54 7.19
C LEU A 163 4.48 -19.40 8.06
N VAL A 164 3.26 -19.68 7.60
CA VAL A 164 2.29 -20.52 8.31
C VAL A 164 2.79 -21.96 8.43
N THR A 165 3.30 -22.55 7.34
CA THR A 165 3.91 -23.89 7.34
C THR A 165 5.09 -23.99 8.32
N ARG A 166 5.76 -22.86 8.60
CA ARG A 166 6.86 -22.79 9.57
C ARG A 166 6.42 -22.46 11.00
N GLY A 167 5.13 -22.49 11.28
CA GLY A 167 4.58 -22.34 12.63
C GLY A 167 4.22 -20.91 13.03
N MET A 168 4.22 -19.95 12.09
CA MET A 168 3.61 -18.64 12.35
C MET A 168 2.08 -18.74 12.28
N ASP A 169 1.38 -18.15 13.24
CA ASP A 169 -0.07 -18.02 13.17
C ASP A 169 -0.52 -17.28 11.89
N HIS A 170 -1.63 -17.71 11.27
CA HIS A 170 -2.11 -17.17 9.99
C HIS A 170 -2.50 -15.69 10.06
N GLU A 171 -3.18 -15.27 11.14
CA GLU A 171 -3.52 -13.86 11.30
C GLU A 171 -2.27 -13.01 11.48
N ARG A 172 -1.32 -13.50 12.28
CA ARG A 172 -0.03 -12.81 12.47
C ARG A 172 0.76 -12.72 11.18
N ALA A 173 0.88 -13.80 10.41
CA ALA A 173 1.57 -13.82 9.12
C ALA A 173 0.95 -12.80 8.16
N THR A 174 -0.38 -12.75 8.09
CA THR A 174 -1.13 -11.78 7.28
C THR A 174 -0.86 -10.35 7.73
N ARG A 175 -0.91 -10.06 9.04
CA ARG A 175 -0.64 -8.72 9.58
C ARG A 175 0.78 -8.25 9.28
N VAL A 176 1.79 -9.07 9.57
CA VAL A 176 3.19 -8.64 9.42
C VAL A 176 3.60 -8.49 7.95
N VAL A 177 3.15 -9.41 7.08
CA VAL A 177 3.40 -9.32 5.63
C VAL A 177 2.65 -8.14 5.02
N GLY A 178 1.38 -7.95 5.39
CA GLY A 178 0.59 -6.80 4.95
C GLY A 178 1.22 -5.48 5.37
N ARG A 179 1.66 -5.36 6.63
CA ARG A 179 2.31 -4.15 7.13
C ARG A 179 3.65 -3.87 6.45
N ALA A 180 4.47 -4.90 6.25
CA ALA A 180 5.73 -4.75 5.53
C ALA A 180 5.51 -4.33 4.07
N TRP A 181 4.47 -4.86 3.41
CA TRP A 181 4.07 -4.46 2.06
C TRP A 181 3.67 -2.99 2.00
N GLU A 182 2.82 -2.52 2.93
CA GLU A 182 2.45 -1.10 3.03
C GLU A 182 3.68 -0.20 3.16
N ILE A 183 4.66 -0.59 3.99
CA ILE A 183 5.90 0.17 4.16
C ILE A 183 6.71 0.23 2.84
N MET A 184 6.79 -0.87 2.09
CA MET A 184 7.48 -0.90 0.80
C MET A 184 6.81 -0.07 -0.29
N GLU A 185 5.49 0.04 -0.28
CA GLU A 185 4.75 0.92 -1.21
C GLU A 185 4.82 2.39 -0.79
N MET A 186 4.86 2.66 0.52
CA MET A 186 5.05 4.01 1.05
C MET A 186 6.45 4.53 0.73
N TYR A 187 7.47 3.70 0.92
CA TYR A 187 8.88 4.02 0.74
C TYR A 187 9.43 3.15 -0.38
N SER A 188 9.42 3.68 -1.61
CA SER A 188 9.90 3.05 -2.85
C SER A 188 10.98 2.00 -2.59
N ARG A 189 10.87 0.81 -3.23
CA ARG A 189 11.75 -0.35 -3.06
C ARG A 189 13.26 -0.05 -3.16
N ALA A 190 13.63 1.06 -3.79
CA ALA A 190 15.02 1.53 -3.93
C ALA A 190 15.49 2.50 -2.82
N SER A 191 14.67 2.77 -1.81
CA SER A 191 15.02 3.72 -0.75
C SER A 191 15.91 3.06 0.30
N ASN A 192 17.13 3.59 0.49
CA ASN A 192 18.04 3.22 1.58
C ASN A 192 17.43 3.36 2.99
N LYS A 193 16.24 3.95 3.11
CA LYS A 193 15.51 4.15 4.37
C LYS A 193 14.50 3.05 4.69
N LEU A 194 14.24 2.10 3.79
CA LEU A 194 13.19 1.11 3.95
C LEU A 194 13.32 0.32 5.27
N HIS A 195 14.50 -0.27 5.52
CA HIS A 195 14.77 -0.95 6.78
C HIS A 195 14.70 -0.03 7.99
N THR A 196 15.13 1.23 7.87
CA THR A 196 15.07 2.19 8.98
C THR A 196 13.63 2.46 9.38
N VAL A 197 12.75 2.66 8.39
CA VAL A 197 11.32 2.86 8.61
C VAL A 197 10.70 1.59 9.21
N ALA A 198 11.01 0.42 8.66
CA ALA A 198 10.50 -0.85 9.17
C ALA A 198 10.91 -1.12 10.62
N TYR A 199 12.12 -0.73 11.04
CA TYR A 199 12.59 -0.86 12.43
C TYR A 199 11.95 0.13 13.40
N THR A 200 11.32 1.20 12.89
CA THR A 200 10.63 2.20 13.71
C THR A 200 9.11 2.04 13.66
N ASP A 201 8.62 1.03 12.94
CA ASP A 201 7.19 0.82 12.80
C ASP A 201 6.61 0.09 14.02
N ASN A 202 5.71 0.77 14.74
CA ASN A 202 5.14 0.25 15.99
C ASN A 202 4.35 -1.05 15.80
N GLU A 203 3.75 -1.28 14.64
CA GLU A 203 2.98 -2.49 14.35
C GLU A 203 3.92 -3.67 14.07
N LEU A 204 4.93 -3.49 13.21
CA LEU A 204 5.95 -4.53 13.00
C LEU A 204 6.76 -4.83 14.26
N CYS A 205 7.16 -3.81 15.03
CA CYS A 205 7.94 -3.99 16.26
C CYS A 205 7.13 -4.64 17.39
N ARG A 206 5.79 -4.62 17.32
CA ARG A 206 4.94 -5.35 18.26
C ARG A 206 5.01 -6.85 18.01
N ASP A 207 5.03 -7.25 16.74
CA ASP A 207 4.90 -8.64 16.33
C ASP A 207 6.25 -9.29 15.99
N LEU A 208 7.32 -8.53 15.72
CA LEU A 208 8.60 -9.08 15.24
C LEU A 208 9.79 -8.43 15.94
N ALA A 209 10.79 -9.25 16.26
CA ALA A 209 12.10 -8.78 16.69
C ALA A 209 12.86 -8.12 15.53
N ARG A 210 13.83 -7.25 15.81
CA ARG A 210 14.59 -6.51 14.79
C ARG A 210 15.26 -7.41 13.74
N LYS A 211 15.75 -8.59 14.13
CA LYS A 211 16.33 -9.59 13.21
C LYS A 211 15.28 -10.20 12.28
N GLN A 212 14.06 -10.41 12.79
CA GLN A 212 12.91 -10.88 12.00
C GLN A 212 12.42 -9.80 11.04
N ILE A 213 12.29 -8.54 11.49
CA ILE A 213 11.95 -7.43 10.61
C ILE A 213 12.96 -7.33 9.45
N LYS A 214 14.26 -7.47 9.74
CA LYS A 214 15.29 -7.48 8.70
C LYS A 214 15.06 -8.62 7.70
N ALA A 215 14.84 -9.84 8.17
CA ALA A 215 14.61 -11.01 7.32
C ALA A 215 13.36 -10.84 6.44
N LEU A 216 12.27 -10.30 6.99
CA LEU A 216 11.04 -10.01 6.24
C LEU A 216 11.30 -8.99 5.13
N ILE A 217 11.93 -7.87 5.46
CA ILE A 217 12.23 -6.82 4.48
C ILE A 217 13.22 -7.35 3.43
N ASP A 218 14.23 -8.12 3.81
CA ASP A 218 15.18 -8.71 2.84
C ASP A 218 14.50 -9.71 1.88
N LEU A 219 13.56 -10.53 2.36
CA LEU A 219 12.76 -11.41 1.49
C LEU A 219 11.94 -10.62 0.47
N MET A 220 11.36 -9.50 0.89
CA MET A 220 10.42 -8.73 0.07
C MET A 220 11.11 -7.72 -0.85
N SER A 221 12.09 -6.96 -0.36
CA SER A 221 12.80 -5.90 -1.11
C SER A 221 14.21 -6.27 -1.54
N GLY A 222 14.79 -7.31 -0.96
CA GLY A 222 16.17 -7.73 -1.19
C GLY A 222 17.12 -7.14 -0.14
N PRO A 223 18.33 -7.72 0.01
CA PRO A 223 19.38 -7.16 0.84
C PRO A 223 19.75 -5.72 0.43
N ARG A 224 20.16 -4.90 1.40
CA ARG A 224 20.61 -3.51 1.15
C ARG A 224 21.74 -3.37 0.12
N ALA A 225 22.56 -4.41 -0.05
CA ALA A 225 23.75 -4.39 -0.92
C ALA A 225 23.47 -4.87 -2.35
N THR A 226 22.24 -5.31 -2.64
CA THR A 226 21.88 -5.90 -3.93
C THR A 226 20.90 -5.01 -4.70
N PRO A 227 20.93 -5.04 -6.05
CA PRO A 227 20.01 -4.23 -6.85
C PRO A 227 18.53 -4.57 -6.56
N PRO A 228 17.61 -3.59 -6.60
CA PRO A 228 16.18 -3.83 -6.52
C PRO A 228 15.76 -4.76 -7.67
N GLY A 229 15.17 -5.92 -7.34
CA GLY A 229 14.84 -7.00 -8.29
C GLY A 229 15.48 -8.35 -7.95
N THR A 230 16.38 -8.39 -6.96
CA THR A 230 17.04 -9.62 -6.50
C THR A 230 16.37 -10.28 -5.29
N SER A 231 15.23 -9.76 -4.84
CA SER A 231 14.51 -10.30 -3.69
C SER A 231 13.80 -11.61 -4.03
N ALA A 232 13.58 -12.44 -3.02
CA ALA A 232 12.83 -13.69 -3.17
C ALA A 232 11.41 -13.41 -3.71
N LEU A 233 10.75 -12.40 -3.15
CA LEU A 233 9.41 -12.00 -3.59
C LEU A 233 9.40 -11.46 -5.03
N ALA A 234 10.41 -10.65 -5.42
CA ALA A 234 10.50 -10.15 -6.79
C ALA A 234 10.70 -11.28 -7.80
N ARG A 235 11.50 -12.29 -7.44
CA ARG A 235 11.70 -13.47 -8.28
C ARG A 235 10.46 -14.33 -8.39
N VAL A 236 9.72 -14.55 -7.31
CA VAL A 236 8.42 -15.26 -7.38
C VAL A 236 7.43 -14.53 -8.28
N ILE A 237 7.36 -13.19 -8.19
CA ILE A 237 6.50 -12.36 -9.07
C ILE A 237 6.93 -12.51 -10.54
N GLU A 238 8.23 -12.44 -10.81
CA GLU A 238 8.76 -12.54 -12.17
C GLU A 238 8.56 -13.93 -12.77
N ALA A 239 8.72 -14.97 -11.96
CA ALA A 239 8.50 -16.35 -12.37
C ALA A 239 7.01 -16.64 -12.63
N GLU A 240 6.12 -16.08 -11.80
CA GLU A 240 4.68 -16.14 -12.02
C GLU A 240 4.26 -15.43 -13.31
N LEU A 241 4.81 -14.24 -13.58
CA LEU A 241 4.59 -13.52 -14.84
C LEU A 241 5.08 -14.31 -16.07
N ARG A 242 6.13 -15.12 -15.90
CA ARG A 242 6.65 -16.02 -16.93
C ARG A 242 5.95 -17.38 -16.97
N GLN A 243 4.94 -17.62 -16.13
CA GLN A 243 4.26 -18.91 -15.97
C GLN A 243 5.22 -20.06 -15.63
N GLN A 244 6.30 -19.75 -14.94
CA GLN A 244 7.30 -20.69 -14.45
C GLN A 244 7.34 -20.59 -12.93
N PRO A 245 6.38 -21.17 -12.19
CA PRO A 245 6.31 -21.01 -10.75
C PRO A 245 7.58 -21.56 -10.09
N ILE A 246 8.17 -20.74 -9.20
CA ILE A 246 9.30 -21.14 -8.36
C ILE A 246 8.84 -21.14 -6.91
N ASP A 247 9.41 -22.03 -6.09
CA ASP A 247 9.22 -21.94 -4.65
C ASP A 247 9.93 -20.69 -4.12
N LEU A 248 9.34 -20.06 -3.11
CA LEU A 248 9.94 -18.94 -2.39
C LEU A 248 11.29 -19.34 -1.77
N GLU A 249 11.41 -20.59 -1.33
CA GLU A 249 12.66 -21.12 -0.74
C GLU A 249 13.79 -21.23 -1.76
N GLU A 250 13.43 -21.44 -3.03
CA GLU A 250 14.37 -21.56 -4.15
C GLU A 250 14.63 -20.20 -4.82
N ALA A 251 13.79 -19.20 -4.52
CA ALA A 251 13.85 -17.90 -5.15
C ALA A 251 15.18 -17.19 -4.90
N THR A 252 15.78 -17.30 -3.71
CA THR A 252 17.15 -16.82 -3.45
C THR A 252 17.91 -17.73 -2.50
N VAL A 253 19.25 -17.68 -2.56
CA VAL A 253 20.13 -18.44 -1.64
C VAL A 253 19.88 -18.05 -0.17
N THR A 254 19.41 -16.84 0.11
CA THR A 254 19.14 -16.38 1.47
C THR A 254 17.72 -16.70 1.95
N ALA A 255 16.78 -16.98 1.04
CA ALA A 255 15.37 -17.17 1.39
C ALA A 255 15.12 -18.26 2.44
N PRO A 256 15.74 -19.45 2.37
CA PRO A 256 15.54 -20.48 3.40
C PRO A 256 15.97 -20.00 4.79
N ARG A 257 17.12 -19.31 4.85
CA ARG A 257 17.65 -18.75 6.11
C ARG A 257 16.73 -17.68 6.66
N ASP A 258 16.27 -16.76 5.83
CA ASP A 258 15.43 -15.64 6.26
C ASP A 258 14.06 -16.14 6.73
N LEU A 259 13.50 -17.16 6.07
CA LEU A 259 12.27 -17.82 6.49
C LEU A 259 12.44 -18.56 7.83
N VAL A 260 13.60 -19.20 8.07
CA VAL A 260 13.92 -19.78 9.39
C VAL A 260 14.02 -18.71 10.47
N VAL A 261 14.67 -17.56 10.19
CA VAL A 261 14.75 -16.45 11.15
C VAL A 261 13.35 -15.91 11.50
N LEU A 262 12.44 -15.82 10.52
CA LEU A 262 11.06 -15.40 10.74
C LEU A 262 10.26 -16.41 11.57
N ALA A 263 10.53 -17.69 11.41
CA ALA A 263 9.89 -18.78 12.13
C ALA A 263 10.39 -18.94 13.58
N GLN A 264 11.60 -18.47 13.89
CA GLN A 264 12.16 -18.50 15.24
C GLN A 264 11.42 -17.52 16.16
N TYR A 265 10.28 -17.98 16.68
CA TYR A 265 9.48 -17.24 17.63
C TYR A 265 10.16 -17.20 19.00
N GLN A 266 10.36 -15.98 19.51
CA GLN A 266 10.44 -15.75 20.94
C GLN A 266 9.34 -14.74 21.31
N PRO A 267 8.39 -15.08 22.20
CA PRO A 267 7.49 -14.10 22.75
C PRO A 267 8.31 -12.99 23.44
N PRO A 268 7.92 -11.71 23.30
CA PRO A 268 8.60 -10.61 23.98
C PRO A 268 8.54 -10.71 25.52
N GLU A 269 7.63 -11.50 26.09
CA GLU A 269 7.58 -11.77 27.53
C GLU A 269 8.73 -12.65 28.04
N ALA A 270 9.22 -13.59 27.22
CA ALA A 270 10.35 -14.45 27.58
C ALA A 270 11.70 -13.71 27.55
N GLN A 271 11.81 -12.64 26.76
CA GLN A 271 13.03 -11.81 26.69
C GLN A 271 13.15 -10.82 27.87
N ARG A 272 12.05 -10.48 28.56
CA ARG A 272 12.08 -9.66 29.78
C ARG A 272 12.40 -10.46 31.05
N GLN A 273 12.31 -11.79 31.01
CA GLN A 273 12.66 -12.67 32.14
C GLN A 273 14.09 -13.22 32.05
N ALA A 274 14.79 -12.98 30.94
CA ALA A 274 16.16 -13.45 30.69
C ALA A 274 17.21 -12.31 30.60
N ALA A 275 16.81 -11.07 30.89
CA ALA A 275 17.66 -9.88 30.96
C ALA A 275 17.54 -9.26 32.36
#